data_AF-A0A1A8B6Y4-F1
#
_entry.id   AF-A0A1A8B6Y4-F1
#
_cell.length_a   1.000
_cell.length_b   1.000
_cell.length_c   1.000
_cell.angle_alpha   90.00
_cell.angle_beta   90.00
_cell.angle_gamma   90.00
#
_symmetry.space_group_name_H-M   'P 1'
#
loop_
_entity.id
_entity.type
_entity.pdbx_description
1 polymer ?
#
loop_
_entity_poly.entity_id
_entity_poly.type
_entity_poly.pdbx_seq_one_letter_code
_entity_poly.pdbx_strand_id
1 'polypeptide(L)'
;RILSKIKDCVRDHQLQKNQDYLLTLTASDHQLLPQVKESWIYQPLDHFNRQDINTFPQRLADLAVFHQYISQSFNLSCRNTWISFGGSYSGALSAWFRGKFPNLVYGAVASSAPVQAKLDFSGYNKAVGLSLMNEAVGGSEKCFAKVREAFARVETALMGGNSSQVAVDFGCCQTPKNLDDQTELVQNLADIIMGAVQYNEEGVLMSIAELCGVMTSPSEEEEAEMGAYRQLIKLSQVYRSTSEETCLDISHEKTMKDLMDTSVHTHRRAERQWTYQTCTEFGF
;
A
#
# COMPACT_ATOMS: atom_id res chain seq x y z
N ARG A 1 7.58 -8.89 -17.88
CA ARG A 1 8.99 -8.61 -18.30
C ARG A 1 9.28 -7.10 -18.37
N ILE A 2 8.34 -6.27 -18.83
CA ILE A 2 8.47 -4.79 -18.87
C ILE A 2 8.31 -4.16 -17.48
N LEU A 3 7.30 -4.58 -16.71
CA LEU A 3 7.08 -4.07 -15.33
C LEU A 3 8.24 -4.36 -14.37
N SER A 4 8.96 -5.48 -14.54
CA SER A 4 10.19 -5.74 -13.78
C SER A 4 11.26 -4.70 -14.09
N LYS A 5 11.48 -4.40 -15.38
CA LYS A 5 12.43 -3.38 -15.83
C LYS A 5 12.04 -1.97 -15.36
N ILE A 6 10.74 -1.68 -15.28
CA ILE A 6 10.24 -0.40 -14.75
C ILE A 6 10.50 -0.33 -13.24
N LYS A 7 10.20 -1.38 -12.48
CA LYS A 7 10.54 -1.43 -11.04
C LYS A 7 12.03 -1.33 -10.78
N ASP A 8 12.85 -2.01 -11.59
CA ASP A 8 14.31 -1.92 -11.51
C ASP A 8 14.77 -0.49 -11.81
N CYS A 9 14.25 0.15 -12.87
CA CYS A 9 14.56 1.53 -13.23
C CYS A 9 14.13 2.54 -12.15
N VAL A 10 12.93 2.40 -11.58
CA VAL A 10 12.44 3.26 -10.49
C VAL A 10 13.29 3.08 -9.23
N ARG A 11 13.67 1.84 -8.90
CA ARG A 11 14.58 1.56 -7.79
C ARG A 11 15.94 2.21 -8.03
N ASP A 12 16.50 2.06 -9.23
CA ASP A 12 17.82 2.62 -9.58
C ASP A 12 17.80 4.15 -9.55
N HIS A 13 16.72 4.77 -10.03
CA HIS A 13 16.51 6.21 -9.96
C HIS A 13 16.35 6.71 -8.50
N GLN A 14 15.61 5.97 -7.67
CA GLN A 14 15.47 6.29 -6.25
C GLN A 14 16.81 6.14 -5.52
N LEU A 15 17.59 5.12 -5.88
CA LEU A 15 18.93 4.88 -5.35
C LEU A 15 19.87 6.03 -5.73
N GLN A 16 19.85 6.47 -6.98
CA GLN A 16 20.66 7.57 -7.47
C GLN A 16 20.30 8.89 -6.78
N LYS A 17 18.99 9.17 -6.62
CA LYS A 17 18.51 10.33 -5.87
C LYS A 17 18.90 10.28 -4.39
N ASN A 18 18.88 9.11 -3.77
CA ASN A 18 19.33 8.91 -2.39
C ASN A 18 20.85 9.07 -2.26
N GLN A 19 21.63 8.59 -3.23
CA GLN A 19 23.07 8.79 -3.31
C GLN A 19 23.41 10.28 -3.46
N ASP A 20 22.73 11.00 -4.36
CA ASP A 20 22.91 12.43 -4.56
C ASP A 20 22.53 13.21 -3.29
N TYR A 21 21.42 12.86 -2.65
CA TYR A 21 20.99 13.49 -1.39
C TYR A 21 22.00 13.26 -0.25
N LEU A 22 22.53 12.04 -0.13
CA LEU A 22 23.60 11.71 0.81
C LEU A 22 24.89 12.50 0.51
N LEU A 23 25.29 12.57 -0.77
CA LEU A 23 26.45 13.34 -1.21
C LEU A 23 26.30 14.84 -0.88
N THR A 24 25.08 15.38 -1.04
CA THR A 24 24.76 16.78 -0.71
C THR A 24 24.83 17.03 0.80
N LEU A 25 24.39 16.07 1.62
CA LEU A 25 24.48 16.12 3.08
C LEU A 25 25.93 15.97 3.60
N THR A 26 26.81 15.31 2.84
CA THR A 26 28.23 15.15 3.16
C THR A 26 29.13 16.27 2.62
N ALA A 27 28.55 17.30 1.99
CA ALA A 27 29.31 18.44 1.47
C ALA A 27 29.87 19.37 2.57
N SER A 28 29.55 19.14 3.85
CA SER A 28 30.36 19.64 4.98
C SER A 28 31.36 18.57 5.42
N ASP A 29 32.56 18.68 4.88
CA ASP A 29 33.81 18.02 5.26
C ASP A 29 33.86 16.47 5.33
N HIS A 30 34.53 15.95 4.29
CA HIS A 30 35.33 14.73 4.18
C HIS A 30 34.69 13.42 3.66
N GLN A 31 35.31 12.98 2.55
CA GLN A 31 35.42 11.62 1.99
C GLN A 31 34.23 11.10 1.16
N LEU A 32 34.44 11.02 -0.16
CA LEU A 32 33.63 10.22 -1.09
C LEU A 32 33.44 8.81 -0.51
N LEU A 33 32.19 8.41 -0.30
CA LEU A 33 31.85 7.06 0.16
C LEU A 33 32.51 6.02 -0.77
N PRO A 34 33.17 4.98 -0.23
CA PRO A 34 33.71 3.90 -1.05
C PRO A 34 32.58 3.21 -1.81
N GLN A 35 32.91 2.68 -3.00
CA GLN A 35 31.99 1.96 -3.90
C GLN A 35 30.95 1.12 -3.15
N VAL A 36 29.66 1.41 -3.41
CA VAL A 36 28.55 0.60 -2.92
C VAL A 36 28.71 -0.80 -3.51
N LYS A 37 28.89 -1.80 -2.65
CA LYS A 37 29.01 -3.20 -3.06
C LYS A 37 27.70 -3.90 -2.77
N GLU A 38 26.99 -4.23 -3.85
CA GLU A 38 25.69 -4.90 -3.79
C GLU A 38 25.85 -6.40 -3.54
N SER A 39 24.88 -6.97 -2.83
CA SER A 39 24.77 -8.41 -2.61
C SER A 39 23.30 -8.80 -2.58
N TRP A 40 23.00 -9.99 -3.10
CA TRP A 40 21.66 -10.55 -3.17
C TRP A 40 21.56 -11.76 -2.27
N ILE A 41 20.45 -11.87 -1.55
CA ILE A 41 20.14 -13.04 -0.75
C ILE A 41 18.86 -13.64 -1.25
N TYR A 42 18.93 -14.93 -1.53
CA TYR A 42 17.78 -15.74 -1.88
C TYR A 42 17.28 -16.40 -0.60
N GLN A 43 16.17 -15.88 -0.09
CA GLN A 43 15.44 -16.53 0.99
C GLN A 43 14.28 -17.33 0.37
N PRO A 44 14.28 -18.67 0.46
CA PRO A 44 13.13 -19.46 0.04
C PRO A 44 11.95 -19.15 0.98
N LEU A 45 10.85 -18.64 0.42
CA LEU A 45 9.64 -18.34 1.17
C LEU A 45 8.84 -19.65 1.38
N ASP A 46 9.17 -20.48 2.38
CA ASP A 46 8.44 -21.73 2.67
C ASP A 46 7.39 -21.61 3.81
N HIS A 47 7.13 -20.38 4.25
CA HIS A 47 6.43 -20.02 5.49
C HIS A 47 4.90 -20.23 5.51
N PHE A 48 4.37 -21.08 4.63
CA PHE A 48 2.93 -21.29 4.48
C PHE A 48 2.45 -22.63 4.99
N ASN A 49 3.16 -23.18 5.98
CA ASN A 49 2.63 -24.26 6.79
C ASN A 49 1.67 -23.67 7.85
N ARG A 50 0.37 -23.98 7.74
CA ARG A 50 -0.64 -23.56 8.74
C ARG A 50 -0.35 -24.05 10.16
N GLN A 51 0.54 -25.03 10.33
CA GLN A 51 0.94 -25.57 11.63
C GLN A 51 2.20 -24.89 12.19
N ASP A 52 2.89 -24.06 11.41
CA ASP A 52 4.07 -23.33 11.84
C ASP A 52 3.74 -21.84 12.06
N ILE A 53 3.42 -21.51 13.31
CA ILE A 53 3.05 -20.16 13.76
C ILE A 53 4.28 -19.29 14.12
N ASN A 54 5.50 -19.77 13.89
CA ASN A 54 6.73 -19.03 14.24
C ASN A 54 7.17 -18.01 13.18
N THR A 55 6.28 -17.64 12.26
CA THR A 55 6.63 -16.77 11.12
C THR A 55 7.10 -15.38 11.53
N PHE A 56 6.58 -14.83 12.64
CA PHE A 56 7.02 -13.52 13.15
C PHE A 56 8.43 -13.56 13.80
N PRO A 57 8.71 -14.45 14.79
CA PRO A 57 10.07 -14.64 15.31
C PRO A 57 11.09 -14.95 14.22
N GLN A 58 10.72 -15.75 13.22
CA GLN A 58 11.61 -16.17 12.14
C GLN A 58 12.12 -14.98 11.32
N ARG A 59 11.26 -14.03 10.93
CA ARG A 59 11.66 -12.84 10.14
C ARG A 59 12.74 -12.00 10.84
N LEU A 60 12.62 -11.82 12.15
CA LEU A 60 13.62 -11.08 12.92
C LEU A 60 14.92 -11.90 13.08
N ALA A 61 14.82 -13.23 13.18
CA ALA A 61 15.99 -14.10 13.17
C ALA A 61 16.71 -14.05 11.81
N ASP A 62 15.98 -14.00 10.70
CA ASP A 62 16.57 -13.89 9.36
C ASP A 62 17.34 -12.58 9.20
N LEU A 63 16.85 -11.46 9.76
CA LEU A 63 17.59 -10.19 9.80
C LEU A 63 18.89 -10.30 10.63
N ALA A 64 18.89 -11.07 11.72
CA ALA A 64 20.10 -11.32 12.51
C ALA A 64 21.11 -12.19 11.74
N VAL A 65 20.62 -13.24 11.05
CA VAL A 65 21.44 -14.09 10.17
C VAL A 65 22.02 -13.27 9.02
N PHE A 66 21.22 -12.39 8.42
CA PHE A 66 21.66 -11.45 7.39
C PHE A 66 22.79 -10.56 7.88
N HIS A 67 22.61 -9.91 9.03
CA HIS A 67 23.62 -9.07 9.65
C HIS A 67 24.94 -9.85 9.83
N GLN A 68 24.86 -11.08 10.35
CA GLN A 68 26.03 -11.93 10.54
C GLN A 68 26.70 -12.28 9.21
N TYR A 69 25.92 -12.70 8.21
CA TYR A 69 26.43 -13.05 6.88
C TYR A 69 27.18 -11.88 6.25
N ILE A 70 26.57 -10.69 6.19
CA ILE A 70 27.22 -9.51 5.62
C ILE A 70 28.44 -9.10 6.44
N SER A 71 28.35 -9.15 7.77
CA SER A 71 29.50 -8.85 8.62
C SER A 71 30.70 -9.74 8.29
N GLN A 72 30.47 -11.03 8.05
CA GLN A 72 31.53 -11.96 7.66
C GLN A 72 32.00 -11.74 6.21
N SER A 73 31.08 -11.63 5.25
CA SER A 73 31.39 -11.47 3.82
C SER A 73 32.17 -10.19 3.50
N PHE A 74 32.03 -9.17 4.35
CA PHE A 74 32.68 -7.88 4.18
C PHE A 74 33.72 -7.59 5.27
N ASN A 75 34.01 -8.55 6.14
CA ASN A 75 34.95 -8.42 7.25
C ASN A 75 34.66 -7.20 8.14
N LEU A 76 33.37 -6.93 8.39
CA LEU A 76 32.92 -5.86 9.26
C LEU A 76 33.16 -6.26 10.72
N SER A 77 33.58 -5.28 11.52
CA SER A 77 33.88 -5.45 12.94
C SER A 77 32.86 -4.73 13.81
N CYS A 78 32.98 -4.87 15.14
CA CYS A 78 32.18 -4.10 16.09
C CYS A 78 32.37 -2.57 16.00
N ARG A 79 33.39 -2.08 15.25
CA ARG A 79 33.58 -0.65 14.98
C ARG A 79 32.65 -0.13 13.88
N ASN A 80 32.07 -1.01 13.07
CA ASN A 80 31.13 -0.64 12.02
C ASN A 80 29.74 -0.43 12.63
N THR A 81 29.13 0.72 12.34
CA THR A 81 27.80 1.07 12.85
C THR A 81 26.73 0.62 11.88
N TRP A 82 25.76 -0.15 12.36
CA TRP A 82 24.60 -0.59 11.59
C TRP A 82 23.37 0.24 11.92
N ILE A 83 22.75 0.81 10.88
CA ILE A 83 21.46 1.51 10.98
C ILE A 83 20.47 0.78 10.08
N SER A 84 19.33 0.38 10.63
CA SER A 84 18.25 -0.22 9.85
C SER A 84 17.28 0.86 9.37
N PHE A 85 16.77 0.72 8.15
CA PHE A 85 15.80 1.64 7.56
C PHE A 85 14.61 0.85 7.02
N GLY A 86 13.42 1.42 7.13
CA GLY A 86 12.24 0.87 6.48
C GLY A 86 11.05 1.82 6.50
N GLY A 87 10.14 1.61 5.55
CA GLY A 87 8.85 2.28 5.44
C GLY A 87 7.69 1.30 5.60
N SER A 88 6.55 1.73 6.14
CA SER A 88 5.36 0.88 6.32
C SER A 88 5.73 -0.39 7.12
N TYR A 89 5.30 -1.58 6.69
CA TYR A 89 5.66 -2.85 7.32
C TYR A 89 7.17 -3.04 7.50
N SER A 90 8.00 -2.67 6.51
CA SER A 90 9.46 -2.76 6.64
C SER A 90 10.02 -1.77 7.68
N GLY A 91 9.33 -0.64 7.91
CA GLY A 91 9.65 0.28 9.00
C GLY A 91 9.33 -0.35 10.36
N ALA A 92 8.22 -1.08 10.47
CA ALA A 92 7.90 -1.84 11.67
C ALA A 92 8.96 -2.92 11.93
N LEU A 93 9.35 -3.68 10.90
CA LEU A 93 10.47 -4.63 10.97
C LEU A 93 11.77 -3.96 11.41
N SER A 94 12.09 -2.77 10.90
CA SER A 94 13.28 -2.01 11.28
C SER A 94 13.27 -1.67 12.79
N ALA A 95 12.15 -1.16 13.30
CA ALA A 95 11.98 -0.86 14.71
C ALA A 95 12.07 -2.13 15.58
N TRP A 96 11.38 -3.20 15.19
CA TRP A 96 11.38 -4.46 15.92
C TRP A 96 12.74 -5.15 15.89
N PHE A 97 13.49 -5.06 14.79
CA PHE A 97 14.84 -5.61 14.68
C PHE A 97 15.79 -4.93 15.65
N ARG A 98 15.79 -3.59 15.70
CA ARG A 98 16.56 -2.82 16.70
C ARG A 98 16.11 -3.14 18.12
N GLY A 99 14.81 -3.25 18.37
CA GLY A 99 14.26 -3.56 19.69
C GLY A 99 14.64 -4.95 20.19
N LYS A 100 14.66 -5.95 19.30
CA LYS A 100 14.96 -7.35 19.64
C LYS A 100 16.46 -7.66 19.69
N PHE A 101 17.24 -7.06 18.79
CA PHE A 101 18.69 -7.29 18.67
C PHE A 101 19.49 -5.98 18.77
N PRO A 102 19.42 -5.30 19.92
CA PRO A 102 20.08 -4.00 20.09
C PRO A 102 21.62 -4.08 20.05
N ASN A 103 22.18 -5.28 20.16
CA ASN A 103 23.62 -5.54 20.02
C ASN A 103 24.06 -5.67 18.55
N LEU A 104 23.13 -5.90 17.61
CA LEU A 104 23.44 -6.05 16.18
C LEU A 104 23.22 -4.75 15.41
N VAL A 105 22.19 -3.98 15.77
CA VAL A 105 21.85 -2.72 15.08
C VAL A 105 21.88 -1.58 16.08
N TYR A 106 22.62 -0.52 15.76
CA TYR A 106 22.77 0.65 16.61
C TYR A 106 21.50 1.52 16.64
N GLY A 107 20.88 1.72 15.48
CA GLY A 107 19.68 2.57 15.34
C GLY A 107 18.73 2.08 14.24
N ALA A 108 17.48 2.52 14.32
CA ALA A 108 16.46 2.22 13.32
C ALA A 108 15.73 3.49 12.89
N VAL A 109 15.47 3.61 11.59
CA VAL A 109 14.60 4.63 11.00
C VAL A 109 13.35 3.92 10.50
N ALA A 110 12.27 4.07 11.27
CA ALA A 110 10.99 3.41 11.04
C ALA A 110 9.96 4.42 10.54
N SER A 111 9.93 4.66 9.23
CA SER A 111 9.04 5.64 8.60
C SER A 111 7.63 5.08 8.41
N SER A 112 6.60 5.84 8.81
CA SER A 112 5.18 5.46 8.68
C SER A 112 4.89 4.01 9.14
N ALA A 113 5.56 3.59 10.22
CA ALA A 113 5.61 2.20 10.65
C ALA A 113 4.45 1.86 11.60
N PRO A 114 3.57 0.91 11.26
CA PRO A 114 2.53 0.44 12.16
C PRO A 114 3.14 -0.56 13.18
N VAL A 115 3.95 -0.04 14.11
CA VAL A 115 4.65 -0.86 15.12
C VAL A 115 3.73 -1.50 16.16
N GLN A 116 2.50 -1.00 16.28
CA GLN A 116 1.46 -1.55 17.14
C GLN A 116 0.45 -2.31 16.29
N ALA A 117 0.35 -3.62 16.52
CA ALA A 117 -0.75 -4.43 15.99
C ALA A 117 -2.06 -3.98 16.65
N LYS A 118 -3.06 -3.65 15.84
CA LYS A 118 -4.35 -3.18 16.30
C LYS A 118 -5.43 -3.90 15.51
N LEU A 119 -6.22 -4.70 16.23
CA LEU A 119 -7.42 -5.32 15.66
C LEU A 119 -8.37 -4.22 15.18
N ASP A 120 -8.91 -4.38 13.98
CA ASP A 120 -9.87 -3.44 13.38
C ASP A 120 -9.28 -2.02 13.36
N PHE A 121 -8.32 -1.80 12.47
CA PHE A 121 -7.50 -0.59 12.42
C PHE A 121 -8.24 0.63 11.82
N SER A 122 -9.46 0.90 12.30
CA SER A 122 -10.32 2.04 11.96
C SER A 122 -9.64 3.42 12.04
N GLY A 123 -8.52 3.52 12.79
CA GLY A 123 -7.68 4.72 12.82
C GLY A 123 -7.16 5.13 11.44
N TYR A 124 -6.90 4.16 10.55
CA TYR A 124 -6.53 4.42 9.17
C TYR A 124 -7.63 5.17 8.42
N ASN A 125 -8.86 4.65 8.44
CA ASN A 125 -10.00 5.26 7.76
C ASN A 125 -10.34 6.65 8.34
N LYS A 126 -10.13 6.84 9.65
CA LYS A 126 -10.24 8.16 10.27
C LYS A 126 -9.21 9.15 9.71
N ALA A 127 -7.96 8.72 9.55
CA ALA A 127 -6.92 9.55 8.95
C ALA A 127 -7.26 9.90 7.48
N VAL A 128 -7.80 8.95 6.71
CA VAL A 128 -8.28 9.18 5.35
C VAL A 128 -9.34 10.29 5.33
N GLY A 129 -10.36 10.19 6.18
CA GLY A 129 -11.41 11.21 6.27
C GLY A 129 -10.87 12.59 6.66
N LEU A 130 -9.95 12.66 7.64
CA LEU A 130 -9.31 13.92 8.04
C LEU A 130 -8.47 14.53 6.91
N SER A 131 -7.75 13.71 6.14
CA SER A 131 -6.97 14.19 4.99
C SER A 131 -7.87 14.76 3.89
N LEU A 132 -9.02 14.13 3.61
CA LEU A 132 -9.99 14.64 2.63
C LEU A 132 -10.60 15.98 3.05
N MET A 133 -10.63 16.30 4.35
CA MET A 133 -11.09 17.58 4.87
C MET A 133 -9.99 18.66 4.90
N ASN A 134 -8.72 18.27 4.77
CA ASN A 134 -7.60 19.15 5.00
C ASN A 134 -7.25 19.99 3.77
N GLU A 135 -7.52 21.28 3.83
CA GLU A 135 -7.24 22.24 2.75
C GLU A 135 -5.75 22.34 2.38
N ALA A 136 -4.85 22.06 3.33
CA ALA A 136 -3.40 22.13 3.08
C ALA A 136 -2.89 21.10 2.06
N VAL A 137 -3.66 20.03 1.82
CA VAL A 137 -3.37 18.98 0.83
C VAL A 137 -4.40 18.96 -0.30
N GLY A 138 -5.17 20.04 -0.47
CA GLY A 138 -6.21 20.17 -1.49
C GLY A 138 -7.54 19.48 -1.14
N GLY A 139 -7.71 19.07 0.11
CA GLY A 139 -9.00 18.62 0.64
C GLY A 139 -9.98 19.76 0.94
N SER A 140 -11.19 19.42 1.38
CA SER A 140 -12.17 20.36 1.95
C SER A 140 -13.30 19.60 2.65
N GLU A 141 -14.03 20.27 3.55
CA GLU A 141 -15.24 19.68 4.16
C GLU A 141 -16.26 19.25 3.09
N LYS A 142 -16.39 20.03 2.01
CA LYS A 142 -17.26 19.72 0.86
C LYS A 142 -16.82 18.43 0.16
N CYS A 143 -15.51 18.23 -0.05
CA CYS A 143 -14.98 17.01 -0.65
C CYS A 143 -15.31 15.78 0.20
N PHE A 144 -14.99 15.83 1.50
CA PHE A 144 -15.32 14.73 2.42
C PHE A 144 -16.83 14.44 2.46
N ALA A 145 -17.67 15.48 2.52
CA ALA A 145 -19.11 15.32 2.49
C ALA A 145 -19.60 14.65 1.20
N LYS A 146 -19.04 15.00 0.04
CA LYS A 146 -19.37 14.39 -1.25
C LYS A 146 -18.92 12.94 -1.36
N VAL A 147 -17.73 12.61 -0.88
CA VAL A 147 -17.27 11.22 -0.79
C VAL A 147 -18.23 10.40 0.08
N ARG A 148 -18.56 10.89 1.28
CA ARG A 148 -19.50 10.20 2.18
C ARG A 148 -20.88 10.02 1.56
N GLU A 149 -21.41 11.05 0.90
CA GLU A 149 -22.70 10.99 0.19
C GLU A 149 -22.66 9.95 -0.93
N ALA A 150 -21.58 9.90 -1.72
CA ALA A 150 -21.44 8.94 -2.81
C ALA A 150 -21.47 7.49 -2.33
N PHE A 151 -20.73 7.14 -1.27
CA PHE A 151 -20.76 5.78 -0.71
C PHE A 151 -22.13 5.41 -0.14
N ALA A 152 -22.81 6.33 0.54
CA ALA A 152 -24.18 6.09 1.02
C ALA A 152 -25.16 5.79 -0.13
N ARG A 153 -24.99 6.44 -1.29
CA ARG A 153 -25.78 6.17 -2.49
C ARG A 153 -25.44 4.82 -3.12
N VAL A 154 -24.16 4.44 -3.17
CA VAL A 154 -23.75 3.09 -3.62
C VAL A 154 -24.38 2.02 -2.74
N GLU A 155 -24.28 2.17 -1.42
CA GLU A 155 -24.85 1.25 -0.44
C GLU A 155 -26.37 1.12 -0.61
N THR A 156 -27.07 2.25 -0.71
CA THR A 156 -28.53 2.29 -0.93
C THR A 156 -28.92 1.58 -2.24
N ALA A 157 -28.16 1.80 -3.32
CA ALA A 157 -28.43 1.17 -4.61
C ALA A 157 -28.21 -0.36 -4.56
N LEU A 158 -27.14 -0.83 -3.93
CA LEU A 158 -26.85 -2.25 -3.76
C LEU A 158 -27.92 -2.94 -2.89
N MET A 159 -28.26 -2.35 -1.74
CA MET A 159 -29.33 -2.87 -0.85
C MET A 159 -30.71 -2.83 -1.51
N GLY A 160 -30.95 -1.87 -2.41
CA GLY A 160 -32.17 -1.77 -3.20
C GLY A 160 -32.29 -2.78 -4.34
N GLY A 161 -31.31 -3.68 -4.51
CA GLY A 161 -31.30 -4.70 -5.57
C GLY A 161 -30.83 -4.19 -6.94
N ASN A 162 -30.25 -3.00 -7.02
CA ASN A 162 -29.79 -2.40 -8.28
C ASN A 162 -28.36 -2.81 -8.67
N SER A 163 -27.87 -3.95 -8.19
CA SER A 163 -26.48 -4.40 -8.38
C SER A 163 -26.05 -4.47 -9.86
N SER A 164 -26.97 -4.80 -10.78
CA SER A 164 -26.69 -4.78 -12.22
C SER A 164 -26.40 -3.38 -12.75
N GLN A 165 -27.16 -2.37 -12.31
CA GLN A 165 -26.93 -0.98 -12.73
C GLN A 165 -25.63 -0.46 -12.14
N VAL A 166 -25.39 -0.71 -10.84
CA VAL A 166 -24.14 -0.33 -10.17
C VAL A 166 -22.93 -0.94 -10.88
N ALA A 167 -23.01 -2.21 -11.29
CA ALA A 167 -21.94 -2.87 -12.03
C ALA A 167 -21.64 -2.19 -13.38
N VAL A 168 -22.67 -1.76 -14.11
CA VAL A 168 -22.51 -1.02 -15.36
C VAL A 168 -21.89 0.34 -15.10
N ASP A 169 -22.41 1.08 -14.12
CA ASP A 169 -21.98 2.42 -13.77
C ASP A 169 -20.48 2.47 -13.42
N PHE A 170 -20.02 1.55 -12.58
CA PHE A 170 -18.61 1.43 -12.17
C PHE A 170 -17.78 0.54 -13.10
N GLY A 171 -18.34 0.12 -14.24
CA GLY A 171 -17.73 -0.77 -15.24
C GLY A 171 -16.99 -1.96 -14.62
N CYS A 172 -17.72 -2.74 -13.83
CA CYS A 172 -17.24 -3.98 -13.23
C CYS A 172 -17.09 -5.07 -14.30
N CYS A 173 -16.16 -6.01 -14.08
CA CYS A 173 -15.94 -7.14 -14.98
C CYS A 173 -17.10 -8.14 -14.97
N GLN A 174 -17.90 -8.13 -13.91
CA GLN A 174 -19.11 -8.93 -13.75
C GLN A 174 -20.15 -8.15 -12.94
N THR A 175 -21.40 -8.60 -13.01
CA THR A 175 -22.44 -8.18 -12.06
C THR A 175 -22.26 -8.90 -10.72
N PRO A 176 -22.35 -8.22 -9.56
CA PRO A 176 -22.27 -8.87 -8.26
C PRO A 176 -23.32 -9.96 -8.11
N LYS A 177 -22.90 -11.19 -7.76
CA LYS A 177 -23.80 -12.34 -7.62
C LYS A 177 -24.34 -12.52 -6.20
N ASN A 178 -23.60 -12.05 -5.21
CA ASN A 178 -23.87 -12.20 -3.79
C ASN A 178 -23.31 -11.01 -3.00
N LEU A 179 -23.43 -11.06 -1.67
CA LEU A 179 -22.92 -10.00 -0.78
C LEU A 179 -21.39 -9.90 -0.80
N ASP A 180 -20.68 -11.00 -1.05
CA ASP A 180 -19.22 -10.97 -1.08
C ASP A 180 -18.73 -10.17 -2.30
N ASP A 181 -19.27 -10.42 -3.50
CA ASP A 181 -18.95 -9.62 -4.70
C ASP A 181 -19.34 -8.13 -4.53
N GLN A 182 -20.41 -7.84 -3.78
CA GLN A 182 -20.78 -6.45 -3.44
C GLN A 182 -19.77 -5.81 -2.50
N THR A 183 -19.23 -6.58 -1.56
CA THR A 183 -18.19 -6.13 -0.62
C THR A 183 -16.89 -5.85 -1.37
N GLU A 184 -16.48 -6.73 -2.30
CA GLU A 184 -15.32 -6.50 -3.17
C GLU A 184 -15.47 -5.21 -3.99
N LEU A 185 -16.68 -4.94 -4.53
CA LEU A 185 -16.94 -3.68 -5.22
C LEU A 185 -16.75 -2.47 -4.32
N VAL A 186 -17.38 -2.46 -3.13
CA VAL A 186 -17.26 -1.33 -2.20
C VAL A 186 -15.82 -1.14 -1.72
N GLN A 187 -15.10 -2.24 -1.49
CA GLN A 187 -13.68 -2.23 -1.14
C GLN A 187 -12.83 -1.63 -2.25
N ASN A 188 -13.01 -2.07 -3.51
CA ASN A 188 -12.30 -1.51 -4.65
C ASN A 188 -12.54 0.00 -4.79
N LEU A 189 -13.77 0.47 -4.58
CA LEU A 189 -14.09 1.91 -4.62
C LEU A 189 -13.43 2.67 -3.47
N ALA A 190 -13.39 2.09 -2.27
CA ALA A 190 -12.71 2.67 -1.12
C ALA A 190 -11.19 2.74 -1.34
N ASP A 191 -10.59 1.70 -1.93
CA ASP A 191 -9.16 1.60 -2.21
C ASP A 191 -8.66 2.69 -3.15
N ILE A 192 -9.48 3.15 -4.11
CA ILE A 192 -9.15 4.30 -4.96
C ILE A 192 -8.87 5.55 -4.11
N ILE A 193 -9.72 5.81 -3.12
CA ILE A 193 -9.63 6.99 -2.25
C ILE A 193 -8.54 6.81 -1.21
N MET A 194 -8.50 5.64 -0.57
CA MET A 194 -7.48 5.29 0.41
C MET A 194 -6.08 5.34 -0.21
N GLY A 195 -5.91 4.84 -1.43
CA GLY A 195 -4.66 4.88 -2.18
C GLY A 195 -4.24 6.31 -2.55
N ALA A 196 -5.16 7.14 -3.03
CA ALA A 196 -4.88 8.54 -3.33
C ALA A 196 -4.45 9.33 -2.09
N VAL A 197 -5.07 9.07 -0.93
CA VAL A 197 -4.66 9.70 0.34
C VAL A 197 -3.31 9.16 0.83
N GLN A 198 -3.10 7.84 0.76
CA GLN A 198 -1.87 7.20 1.24
C GLN A 198 -0.62 7.65 0.46
N TYR A 199 -0.75 7.79 -0.86
CA TYR A 199 0.34 8.12 -1.78
C TYR A 199 0.21 9.53 -2.37
N ASN A 200 -0.40 10.45 -1.62
CA ASN A 200 -0.66 11.82 -2.07
C ASN A 200 0.63 12.45 -2.65
N GLU A 201 0.55 12.96 -3.88
CA GLU A 201 1.66 13.60 -4.61
C GLU A 201 2.88 12.70 -4.90
N GLU A 202 2.81 11.39 -4.67
CA GLU A 202 3.89 10.45 -5.02
C GLU A 202 3.83 9.95 -6.48
N GLY A 203 2.83 10.38 -7.25
CA GLY A 203 2.67 10.03 -8.67
C GLY A 203 2.22 8.59 -8.93
N VAL A 204 1.68 7.91 -7.91
CA VAL A 204 1.26 6.51 -8.00
C VAL A 204 -0.16 6.36 -8.57
N LEU A 205 -1.08 7.26 -8.17
CA LEU A 205 -2.50 7.19 -8.51
C LEU A 205 -3.04 8.57 -8.89
N MET A 206 -3.34 9.38 -7.89
CA MET A 206 -3.72 10.79 -7.98
C MET A 206 -3.51 11.43 -6.61
N SER A 207 -3.37 12.76 -6.60
CA SER A 207 -3.35 13.55 -5.37
C SER A 207 -4.75 13.71 -4.78
N ILE A 208 -4.79 14.06 -3.49
CA ILE A 208 -6.01 14.46 -2.78
C ILE A 208 -6.66 15.66 -3.48
N ALA A 209 -5.86 16.62 -3.96
CA ALA A 209 -6.35 17.78 -4.70
C ALA A 209 -7.09 17.38 -6.00
N GLU A 210 -6.53 16.45 -6.79
CA GLU A 210 -7.17 15.94 -8.01
C GLU A 210 -8.44 15.15 -7.70
N LEU A 211 -8.39 14.26 -6.72
CA LEU A 211 -9.54 13.49 -6.25
C LEU A 211 -10.67 14.43 -5.81
N CYS A 212 -10.36 15.40 -4.95
CA CYS A 212 -11.34 16.36 -4.46
C CYS A 212 -11.83 17.30 -5.57
N GLY A 213 -10.99 17.62 -6.55
CA GLY A 213 -11.39 18.33 -7.76
C GLY A 213 -12.48 17.58 -8.52
N VAL A 214 -12.33 16.27 -8.73
CA VAL A 214 -13.36 15.43 -9.37
C VAL A 214 -14.63 15.35 -8.51
N MET A 215 -14.48 15.10 -7.22
CA MET A 215 -15.61 14.95 -6.29
C MET A 215 -16.36 16.25 -5.99
N THR A 216 -15.80 17.40 -6.31
CA THR A 216 -16.45 18.71 -6.06
C THR A 216 -16.74 19.50 -7.32
N SER A 217 -16.33 18.99 -8.49
CA SER A 217 -16.61 19.60 -9.79
C SER A 217 -18.10 19.86 -9.96
N PRO A 218 -18.50 21.06 -10.40
CA PRO A 218 -19.89 21.34 -10.73
C PRO A 218 -20.31 20.39 -11.85
N SER A 219 -21.33 19.56 -11.61
CA SER A 219 -22.00 18.86 -12.69
C SER A 219 -22.86 19.87 -13.45
N GLU A 220 -22.98 19.74 -14.77
CA GLU A 220 -23.88 20.60 -15.58
C GLU A 220 -25.34 20.60 -15.08
N GLU A 221 -25.69 19.63 -14.22
CA GLU A 221 -26.90 19.59 -13.40
C GLU A 221 -26.49 19.68 -11.91
N GLU A 222 -26.30 20.90 -11.37
CA GLU A 222 -26.02 21.13 -9.93
C GLU A 222 -27.22 20.77 -9.02
N GLU A 223 -28.38 20.41 -9.59
CA GLU A 223 -29.63 20.11 -8.86
C GLU A 223 -30.00 18.63 -8.75
N ALA A 224 -29.26 17.70 -9.36
CA ALA A 224 -29.64 16.29 -9.38
C ALA A 224 -29.26 15.56 -8.07
N GLU A 225 -30.23 14.87 -7.47
CA GLU A 225 -30.13 14.03 -6.25
C GLU A 225 -28.97 12.98 -6.27
N MET A 226 -28.41 12.70 -7.45
CA MET A 226 -27.36 11.71 -7.71
C MET A 226 -25.97 12.31 -8.03
N GLY A 227 -25.76 13.61 -7.79
CA GLY A 227 -24.50 14.30 -8.15
C GLY A 227 -23.23 13.64 -7.57
N ALA A 228 -23.24 13.30 -6.28
CA ALA A 228 -22.11 12.65 -5.61
C ALA A 228 -21.81 11.24 -6.17
N TYR A 229 -22.85 10.47 -6.47
CA TYR A 229 -22.73 9.14 -7.06
C TYR A 229 -22.10 9.21 -8.47
N ARG A 230 -22.55 10.15 -9.30
CA ARG A 230 -21.97 10.39 -10.64
C ARG A 230 -20.52 10.84 -10.58
N GLN A 231 -20.14 11.65 -9.59
CA GLN A 231 -18.75 12.06 -9.39
C GLN A 231 -17.86 10.87 -9.00
N LEU A 232 -18.35 9.95 -8.17
CA LEU A 232 -17.61 8.73 -7.83
C LEU A 232 -17.46 7.78 -9.04
N ILE A 233 -18.48 7.68 -9.91
CA ILE A 233 -18.36 6.98 -11.19
C ILE A 233 -17.23 7.58 -12.02
N LYS A 234 -17.19 8.91 -12.17
CA LYS A 234 -16.14 9.60 -12.92
C LYS A 234 -14.77 9.37 -12.29
N LEU A 235 -14.65 9.40 -10.96
CA LEU A 235 -13.42 9.10 -10.25
C LEU A 235 -12.93 7.67 -10.53
N SER A 236 -13.84 6.69 -10.47
CA SER A 236 -13.54 5.29 -10.81
C SER A 236 -13.08 5.12 -12.27
N GLN A 237 -13.72 5.83 -13.21
CA GLN A 237 -13.30 5.83 -14.61
C GLN A 237 -11.90 6.42 -14.81
N VAL A 238 -11.58 7.53 -14.13
CA VAL A 238 -10.24 8.14 -14.15
C VAL A 238 -9.21 7.15 -13.59
N TYR A 239 -9.49 6.53 -12.44
CA TYR A 239 -8.62 5.52 -11.84
C TYR A 239 -8.30 4.40 -12.84
N ARG A 240 -9.32 3.77 -13.42
CA ARG A 240 -9.15 2.66 -14.37
C ARG A 240 -8.35 3.06 -15.61
N SER A 241 -8.59 4.27 -16.12
CA SER A 241 -7.84 4.79 -17.27
C SER A 241 -6.36 4.97 -16.95
N THR A 242 -6.04 5.43 -15.73
CA THR A 242 -4.65 5.63 -15.28
C THR A 242 -3.96 4.31 -14.95
N SER A 243 -4.68 3.33 -14.41
CA SER A 243 -4.14 2.00 -14.07
C SER A 243 -4.15 1.01 -15.24
N GLU A 244 -4.61 1.42 -16.43
CA GLU A 244 -4.81 0.57 -17.61
C GLU A 244 -5.74 -0.63 -17.34
N GLU A 245 -6.66 -0.50 -16.38
CA GLU A 245 -7.65 -1.52 -16.06
C GLU A 245 -8.87 -1.40 -16.98
N THR A 246 -9.24 -2.50 -17.63
CA THR A 246 -10.41 -2.53 -18.51
C THR A 246 -11.74 -2.55 -17.76
N CYS A 247 -11.74 -3.09 -16.54
CA CYS A 247 -12.91 -3.18 -15.67
C CYS A 247 -12.49 -3.41 -14.21
N LEU A 248 -13.37 -3.10 -13.26
CA LEU A 248 -13.16 -3.45 -11.85
C LEU A 248 -13.47 -4.92 -11.62
N ASP A 249 -12.47 -5.70 -11.21
CA ASP A 249 -12.68 -7.10 -10.87
C ASP A 249 -13.22 -7.22 -9.44
N ILE A 250 -14.47 -7.67 -9.35
CA ILE A 250 -15.22 -7.76 -8.08
C ILE A 250 -15.56 -9.21 -7.73
N SER A 251 -14.90 -10.18 -8.35
CA SER A 251 -15.19 -11.60 -8.12
C SER A 251 -14.51 -12.08 -6.84
N HIS A 252 -15.31 -12.24 -5.79
CA HIS A 252 -14.79 -12.79 -4.53
C HIS A 252 -14.22 -14.21 -4.72
N GLU A 253 -14.89 -15.04 -5.53
CA GLU A 253 -14.40 -16.38 -5.89
C GLU A 253 -13.01 -16.32 -6.52
N LYS A 254 -12.78 -15.37 -7.43
CA LYS A 254 -11.47 -15.19 -8.07
C LYS A 254 -10.44 -14.66 -7.08
N THR A 255 -10.78 -13.67 -6.25
CA THR A 255 -9.90 -13.18 -5.17
C THR A 255 -9.46 -14.33 -4.27
N MET A 256 -10.40 -15.19 -3.85
CA MET A 256 -10.08 -16.37 -3.04
C MET A 256 -9.20 -17.38 -3.77
N LYS A 257 -9.45 -17.61 -5.05
CA LYS A 257 -8.61 -18.50 -5.88
C LYS A 257 -7.18 -17.98 -5.98
N ASP A 258 -7.00 -16.67 -6.16
CA ASP A 258 -5.68 -16.03 -6.25
C ASP A 258 -4.95 -16.08 -4.89
N LEU A 259 -5.66 -15.85 -3.78
CA LEU A 259 -5.10 -15.98 -2.42
C LEU A 259 -4.77 -17.42 -2.03
N MET A 260 -5.44 -18.41 -2.64
CA MET A 260 -5.12 -19.82 -2.44
C MET A 260 -3.97 -20.31 -3.32
N ASP A 261 -3.55 -19.55 -4.33
CA ASP A 261 -2.44 -19.95 -5.21
C ASP A 261 -1.09 -19.88 -4.47
N THR A 262 -0.44 -21.04 -4.35
CA THR A 262 0.86 -21.19 -3.68
C THR A 262 2.05 -21.14 -4.64
N SER A 263 1.80 -20.91 -5.94
CA SER A 263 2.85 -20.82 -6.96
C SER A 263 3.84 -19.69 -6.67
N VAL A 264 5.13 -20.03 -6.74
CA VAL A 264 6.24 -19.11 -6.46
C VAL A 264 6.48 -18.13 -7.61
N HIS A 265 5.72 -18.14 -8.72
CA HIS A 265 5.94 -17.22 -9.84
C HIS A 265 4.76 -16.31 -10.17
N THR A 266 3.70 -16.31 -9.38
CA THR A 266 2.52 -15.47 -9.66
C THR A 266 2.81 -13.99 -9.38
N HIS A 267 2.07 -13.12 -10.06
CA HIS A 267 2.17 -11.66 -9.88
C HIS A 267 1.58 -11.19 -8.55
N ARG A 268 0.62 -11.93 -7.98
CA ARG A 268 -0.09 -11.63 -6.71
C ARG A 268 0.49 -12.31 -5.46
N ARG A 269 1.73 -12.80 -5.52
CA ARG A 269 2.39 -13.44 -4.37
C ARG A 269 2.31 -12.57 -3.11
N ALA A 270 2.70 -11.31 -3.24
CA ALA A 270 2.83 -10.37 -2.12
C ALA A 270 1.51 -10.18 -1.36
N GLU A 271 0.38 -10.11 -2.07
CA GLU A 271 -0.95 -10.00 -1.48
C GLU A 271 -1.26 -11.20 -0.59
N ARG A 272 -1.04 -12.42 -1.08
CA ARG A 272 -1.22 -13.64 -0.28
C ARG A 272 -0.32 -13.67 0.97
N GLN A 273 0.98 -13.33 0.83
CA GLN A 273 1.89 -13.24 1.98
C GLN A 273 1.36 -12.23 3.01
N TRP A 274 0.94 -11.06 2.54
CA TRP A 274 0.46 -9.98 3.39
C TRP A 274 -0.83 -10.34 4.10
N THR A 275 -1.83 -10.87 3.37
CA THR A 275 -3.09 -11.34 3.95
C THR A 275 -2.87 -12.42 5.01
N TYR A 276 -1.94 -13.35 4.79
CA TYR A 276 -1.61 -14.34 5.82
C TYR A 276 -1.08 -13.67 7.11
N GLN A 277 -0.19 -12.69 6.98
CA GLN A 277 0.38 -11.96 8.12
C GLN A 277 -0.66 -11.14 8.86
N THR A 278 -1.54 -10.43 8.15
CA THR A 278 -2.61 -9.67 8.79
C THR A 278 -3.59 -10.58 9.51
N CYS A 279 -3.98 -11.72 8.92
CA CYS A 279 -4.90 -12.67 9.54
C CYS A 279 -4.32 -13.45 10.73
N THR A 280 -3.00 -13.62 10.82
CA THR A 280 -2.36 -14.46 11.87
C THR A 280 -1.64 -13.66 12.96
N GLU A 281 -1.12 -12.47 12.65
CA GLU A 281 -0.19 -11.76 13.53
C GLU A 281 -0.63 -10.33 13.85
N PHE A 282 -1.19 -9.58 12.90
CA PHE A 282 -1.38 -8.13 13.06
C PHE A 282 -2.83 -7.70 13.32
N GLY A 283 -3.80 -8.41 12.76
CA GLY A 283 -5.24 -8.11 12.91
C GLY A 283 -5.70 -6.79 12.27
N PHE A 284 -4.87 -6.19 11.40
CA PHE A 284 -5.25 -4.98 10.65
C PHE A 284 -6.50 -5.21 9.80
#